data_AF-C1GCG0-F1
#
_entry.id   AF-C1GCG0-F1
#
_cell.length_a   1.000
_cell.length_b   1.000
_cell.length_c   1.000
_cell.angle_alpha   90.00
_cell.angle_beta   90.00
_cell.angle_gamma   90.00
#
_symmetry.space_group_name_H-M   'P 1'
#
loop_
_entity.id
_entity.type
_entity.pdbx_description
1 polymer ?
#
loop_
_entity_poly.entity_id
_entity_poly.type
_entity_poly.pdbx_seq_one_letter_code
_entity_poly.pdbx_strand_id
1 'polypeptide(L)'
;MLSRFFKPCHAPEPPTRAPVTHKNDNRSRLARRANVDVWLNRDGLSFDMVIGGCTCPPCTLRDFMNYLIYVERNAENLQFFLWHRDYARRFYLIAESQRQLSPEWTGKKSPKADVHAVQPTTNDQTPPSPDVTAVTTEPQSTYTAPPGTGIPTSDDPDRTLRTPPVTDGLDCGSSPPAEEMGAEYSANEAAKKTTNEAPQAAEETRSKFIAQPFRKEISKIYATYIANGASRQLNLTSKERENLMGAMECTTHPSAFKQVVDQVEWTLRHHSHPNFIRWTLNNCNRHRVLAARILSSTTMLLGLIAGLLPIFSSATRAWRALSALVLLPGLIIFLTSCNGSCILFLFLNRRHLHPWELFSDEDEDTLEKLGVDSKAFDSTGESNSYEDEPWIPRYRRRNFFEKVFDPDTRIQDPVLRRMHFMILLRISIASAVITAILVTIFVSVPKGNYF
;
A
#
# COMPACT_ATOMS: atom_id res chain seq x y z
N MET A 1 -12.72 9.97 11.41
CA MET A 1 -13.66 9.12 12.19
C MET A 1 -12.94 7.88 12.78
N LEU A 2 -11.93 8.04 13.65
CA LEU A 2 -10.92 6.98 13.86
C LEU A 2 -11.21 5.94 14.97
N SER A 3 -11.96 6.28 16.02
CA SER A 3 -12.06 5.45 17.25
C SER A 3 -12.93 4.19 17.15
N ARG A 4 -13.68 3.98 16.06
CA ARG A 4 -14.64 2.85 15.91
C ARG A 4 -14.08 1.63 15.15
N PHE A 5 -12.82 1.64 14.73
CA PHE A 5 -12.29 0.64 13.78
C PHE A 5 -11.58 -0.57 14.40
N PHE A 6 -11.13 -0.51 15.67
CA PHE A 6 -10.25 -1.53 16.25
C PHE A 6 -10.63 -1.90 17.70
N LYS A 7 -10.70 -3.21 17.99
CA LYS A 7 -10.55 -3.72 19.35
C LYS A 7 -9.05 -3.85 19.67
N PRO A 8 -8.61 -3.69 20.94
CA PRO A 8 -7.24 -4.01 21.32
C PRO A 8 -6.92 -5.49 21.07
N CYS A 9 -5.85 -5.79 20.36
CA CYS A 9 -5.35 -7.15 20.18
C CYS A 9 -4.37 -7.52 21.30
N HIS A 10 -4.49 -8.74 21.85
CA HIS A 10 -3.48 -9.32 22.72
C HIS A 10 -2.21 -9.67 21.93
N ALA A 11 -1.05 -9.60 22.59
CA ALA A 11 0.22 -10.02 22.00
C ALA A 11 0.33 -11.55 21.92
N PRO A 12 0.83 -12.13 20.81
CA PRO A 12 1.08 -13.56 20.68
C PRO A 12 2.37 -13.99 21.40
N GLU A 13 2.43 -15.26 21.81
CA GLU A 13 3.64 -15.87 22.39
C GLU A 13 4.71 -16.19 21.33
N PRO A 14 6.01 -16.20 21.69
CA PRO A 14 7.11 -16.34 20.74
C PRO A 14 7.34 -17.80 20.29
N PRO A 15 7.40 -18.09 18.97
CA PRO A 15 7.63 -19.45 18.46
C PRO A 15 9.11 -19.90 18.56
N THR A 16 9.30 -21.21 18.73
CA THR A 16 10.60 -21.88 18.87
C THR A 16 11.42 -21.87 17.58
N ARG A 17 12.76 -21.80 17.71
CA ARG A 17 13.70 -21.50 16.62
C ARG A 17 14.25 -22.74 15.92
N ALA A 18 14.13 -22.80 14.59
CA ALA A 18 14.82 -23.77 13.72
C ALA A 18 16.09 -23.18 13.05
N PRO A 19 17.08 -24.00 12.64
CA PRO A 19 18.32 -23.52 12.01
C PRO A 19 18.20 -23.31 10.49
N VAL A 20 19.02 -22.42 9.93
CA VAL A 20 19.09 -22.12 8.49
C VAL A 20 20.51 -22.34 7.97
N THR A 21 20.65 -23.04 6.84
CA THR A 21 21.94 -23.32 6.18
C THR A 21 22.34 -22.20 5.21
N HIS A 22 23.65 -21.99 5.06
CA HIS A 22 24.23 -20.87 4.30
C HIS A 22 24.72 -21.27 2.91
N LYS A 23 24.50 -20.41 1.90
CA LYS A 23 25.29 -20.40 0.66
C LYS A 23 25.43 -18.98 0.10
N ASN A 24 26.62 -18.65 -0.40
CA ASN A 24 26.92 -17.39 -1.13
C ASN A 24 26.68 -17.61 -2.66
N ASP A 25 26.75 -16.63 -3.56
CA ASP A 25 27.18 -15.23 -3.44
C ASP A 25 26.46 -14.28 -4.44
N ASN A 26 26.27 -13.01 -4.05
CA ASN A 26 26.13 -11.81 -4.91
C ASN A 26 25.90 -10.56 -4.02
N ARG A 27 26.97 -10.09 -3.37
CA ARG A 27 26.92 -9.68 -1.96
C ARG A 27 26.56 -8.25 -1.55
N SER A 28 26.21 -7.32 -2.44
CA SER A 28 26.08 -5.88 -2.07
C SER A 28 24.68 -5.25 -2.22
N ARG A 29 23.83 -5.80 -3.10
CA ARG A 29 22.41 -5.40 -3.25
C ARG A 29 21.47 -6.47 -2.68
N LEU A 30 21.68 -7.76 -3.03
CA LEU A 30 20.92 -8.85 -2.42
C LEU A 30 21.16 -8.94 -0.90
N ALA A 31 22.40 -8.79 -0.42
CA ALA A 31 22.67 -8.83 1.02
C ALA A 31 21.99 -7.68 1.81
N ARG A 32 21.66 -6.56 1.15
CA ARG A 32 20.85 -5.48 1.76
C ARG A 32 19.36 -5.81 1.76
N ARG A 33 18.83 -6.41 0.68
CA ARG A 33 17.46 -6.96 0.66
C ARG A 33 17.33 -8.04 1.75
N ALA A 34 18.05 -9.14 1.63
CA ALA A 34 17.97 -10.29 2.55
C ALA A 34 18.17 -9.94 4.03
N ASN A 35 19.02 -8.95 4.38
CA ASN A 35 19.11 -8.50 5.77
C ASN A 35 17.86 -7.78 6.26
N VAL A 36 17.23 -6.95 5.43
CA VAL A 36 15.97 -6.25 5.79
C VAL A 36 14.79 -7.21 5.77
N ASP A 37 14.78 -8.17 4.85
CA ASP A 37 13.71 -9.16 4.72
C ASP A 37 13.69 -10.10 5.96
N VAL A 38 14.87 -10.39 6.55
CA VAL A 38 15.02 -11.06 7.86
C VAL A 38 14.53 -10.22 9.05
N TRP A 39 14.44 -8.89 8.92
CA TRP A 39 13.85 -8.02 9.96
C TRP A 39 12.33 -7.81 9.79
N LEU A 40 11.80 -7.80 8.56
CA LEU A 40 10.35 -7.70 8.31
C LEU A 40 9.58 -8.93 8.83
N ASN A 41 10.15 -10.13 8.69
CA ASN A 41 9.56 -11.40 9.16
C ASN A 41 9.63 -11.56 10.69
N ARG A 42 9.39 -10.49 11.45
CA ARG A 42 9.39 -10.51 12.92
C ARG A 42 8.34 -9.57 13.53
N ASP A 43 7.12 -9.70 13.00
CA ASP A 43 5.80 -9.42 13.59
C ASP A 43 5.45 -7.98 14.02
N GLY A 44 6.43 -7.13 14.32
CA GLY A 44 6.19 -5.77 14.83
C GLY A 44 5.96 -4.69 13.77
N LEU A 45 6.40 -4.93 12.53
CA LEU A 45 6.27 -4.02 11.38
C LEU A 45 5.86 -4.81 10.12
N SER A 46 4.81 -5.62 10.26
CA SER A 46 4.14 -6.23 9.11
C SER A 46 3.18 -5.24 8.46
N PHE A 47 2.82 -5.49 7.20
CA PHE A 47 1.82 -4.70 6.47
C PHE A 47 0.51 -4.59 7.27
N ASP A 48 0.05 -5.70 7.84
CA ASP A 48 -1.20 -5.77 8.61
C ASP A 48 -1.15 -4.94 9.91
N MET A 49 0.03 -4.80 10.54
CA MET A 49 0.22 -3.94 11.72
C MET A 49 0.23 -2.45 11.35
N VAL A 50 0.77 -2.07 10.19
CA VAL A 50 0.70 -0.70 9.66
C VAL A 50 -0.74 -0.34 9.27
N ILE A 51 -1.38 -1.21 8.48
CA ILE A 51 -2.76 -1.07 7.99
C ILE A 51 -3.82 -1.21 9.10
N GLY A 52 -3.46 -1.83 10.22
CA GLY A 52 -4.26 -1.94 11.44
C GLY A 52 -4.05 -0.80 12.44
N GLY A 53 -3.14 0.15 12.18
CA GLY A 53 -2.83 1.25 13.10
C GLY A 53 -2.13 0.81 14.40
N CYS A 54 -1.56 -0.40 14.44
CA CYS A 54 -0.91 -1.00 15.61
C CYS A 54 0.59 -0.64 15.73
N THR A 55 1.01 0.46 15.08
CA THR A 55 2.40 0.90 14.89
C THR A 55 2.52 2.36 15.29
N CYS A 56 3.69 2.79 15.75
CA CYS A 56 3.92 4.18 16.20
C CYS A 56 4.70 4.99 15.15
N PRO A 57 4.71 6.34 15.23
CA PRO A 57 5.51 7.16 14.34
C PRO A 57 7.01 6.79 14.37
N PRO A 58 7.69 6.67 13.22
CA PRO A 58 7.25 7.02 11.86
C PRO A 58 6.80 5.82 10.99
N CYS A 59 6.10 4.85 11.57
CA CYS A 59 5.64 3.64 10.90
C CYS A 59 4.10 3.52 10.82
N THR A 60 3.34 4.58 11.13
CA THR A 60 1.87 4.56 11.13
C THR A 60 1.27 4.45 9.73
N LEU A 61 -0.04 4.18 9.66
CA LEU A 61 -0.81 4.27 8.41
C LEU A 61 -0.70 5.66 7.74
N ARG A 62 -0.60 6.75 8.52
CA ARG A 62 -0.40 8.11 7.98
C ARG A 62 1.01 8.28 7.41
N ASP A 63 2.04 7.79 8.11
CA ASP A 63 3.42 7.79 7.59
C ASP A 63 3.51 7.01 6.26
N PHE A 64 2.81 5.86 6.16
CA PHE A 64 2.78 5.05 4.94
C PHE A 64 2.01 5.73 3.80
N MET A 65 0.85 6.36 4.07
CA MET A 65 0.14 7.17 3.07
C MET A 65 1.00 8.34 2.58
N ASN A 66 1.63 9.08 3.49
CA ASN A 66 2.54 10.17 3.16
C ASN A 66 3.73 9.68 2.31
N TYR A 67 4.29 8.51 2.61
CA TYR A 67 5.33 7.90 1.77
C TYR A 67 4.82 7.57 0.35
N LEU A 68 3.61 7.04 0.21
CA LEU A 68 3.03 6.74 -1.11
C LEU A 68 2.71 8.00 -1.91
N ILE A 69 2.31 9.11 -1.27
CA ILE A 69 2.08 10.41 -1.91
C ILE A 69 3.42 11.06 -2.29
N TYR A 70 4.29 11.30 -1.31
CA TYR A 70 5.48 12.16 -1.47
C TYR A 70 6.73 11.45 -2.02
N VAL A 71 6.75 10.11 -2.07
CA VAL A 71 7.97 9.34 -2.42
C VAL A 71 7.74 8.26 -3.47
N GLU A 72 6.76 7.36 -3.30
CA GLU A 72 6.54 6.26 -4.27
C GLU A 72 5.60 6.64 -5.42
N ARG A 73 4.79 7.71 -5.28
CA ARG A 73 3.75 8.13 -6.25
C ARG A 73 2.75 7.01 -6.57
N ASN A 74 2.22 6.39 -5.51
CA ASN A 74 1.47 5.13 -5.58
C ASN A 74 0.32 5.06 -4.53
N ALA A 75 -0.28 6.21 -4.19
CA ALA A 75 -1.21 6.36 -3.06
C ALA A 75 -2.63 5.85 -3.36
N GLU A 76 -3.04 5.92 -4.62
CA GLU A 76 -4.32 5.43 -5.14
C GLU A 76 -4.54 3.94 -4.88
N ASN A 77 -3.47 3.14 -4.90
CA ASN A 77 -3.52 1.74 -4.50
C ASN A 77 -3.94 1.57 -3.03
N LEU A 78 -3.38 2.35 -2.10
CA LEU A 78 -3.75 2.29 -0.68
C LEU A 78 -5.16 2.84 -0.44
N GLN A 79 -5.53 3.94 -1.09
CA GLN A 79 -6.86 4.53 -0.99
C GLN A 79 -7.94 3.56 -1.49
N PHE A 80 -7.72 2.92 -2.65
CA PHE A 80 -8.63 1.91 -3.21
C PHE A 80 -8.74 0.66 -2.34
N PHE A 81 -7.61 0.17 -1.80
CA PHE A 81 -7.60 -0.99 -0.89
C PHE A 81 -8.34 -0.70 0.44
N LEU A 82 -8.11 0.47 1.04
CA LEU A 82 -8.83 0.89 2.24
C LEU A 82 -10.32 1.08 1.97
N TRP A 83 -10.68 1.68 0.82
CA TRP A 83 -12.06 1.78 0.38
C TRP A 83 -12.71 0.40 0.22
N HIS A 84 -12.11 -0.53 -0.53
CA HIS A 84 -12.72 -1.86 -0.77
C HIS A 84 -12.92 -2.64 0.53
N ARG A 85 -11.96 -2.55 1.47
CA ARG A 85 -12.05 -3.19 2.79
C ARG A 85 -13.22 -2.68 3.63
N ASP A 86 -13.50 -1.36 3.59
CA ASP A 86 -14.67 -0.77 4.24
C ASP A 86 -15.97 -1.07 3.47
N TYR A 87 -15.92 -0.97 2.15
CA TYR A 87 -17.03 -1.26 1.24
C TYR A 87 -17.56 -2.69 1.41
N ALA A 88 -16.67 -3.69 1.38
CA ALA A 88 -17.02 -5.09 1.60
C ALA A 88 -17.64 -5.31 2.98
N ARG A 89 -17.10 -4.66 4.03
CA ARG A 89 -17.68 -4.70 5.38
C ARG A 89 -19.11 -4.15 5.39
N ARG A 90 -19.35 -2.97 4.79
CA ARG A 90 -20.70 -2.38 4.69
C ARG A 90 -21.65 -3.24 3.86
N PHE A 91 -21.16 -3.85 2.80
CA PHE A 91 -21.95 -4.76 1.96
C PHE A 91 -22.39 -6.02 2.71
N TYR A 92 -21.54 -6.63 3.54
CA TYR A 92 -21.96 -7.79 4.33
C TYR A 92 -22.87 -7.43 5.52
N LEU A 93 -22.85 -6.17 5.99
CA LEU A 93 -23.69 -5.67 7.09
C LEU A 93 -25.12 -5.26 6.69
N ILE A 94 -25.42 -5.04 5.41
CA ILE A 94 -26.79 -4.75 4.97
C ILE A 94 -27.69 -6.00 5.03
N ALA A 95 -29.01 -5.76 5.14
CA ALA A 95 -30.03 -6.80 5.20
C ALA A 95 -29.95 -7.78 4.02
N GLU A 96 -30.21 -9.06 4.26
CA GLU A 96 -29.95 -10.10 3.27
C GLU A 96 -30.76 -9.95 1.98
N SER A 97 -32.01 -9.53 2.07
CA SER A 97 -32.85 -9.21 0.91
C SER A 97 -32.26 -8.13 -0.01
N GLN A 98 -31.41 -7.24 0.52
CA GLN A 98 -30.66 -6.26 -0.28
C GLN A 98 -29.36 -6.83 -0.84
N ARG A 99 -28.69 -7.74 -0.11
CA ARG A 99 -27.50 -8.47 -0.62
C ARG A 99 -27.86 -9.36 -1.80
N GLN A 100 -28.98 -10.09 -1.71
CA GLN A 100 -29.47 -11.02 -2.74
C GLN A 100 -29.76 -10.34 -4.09
N LEU A 101 -29.99 -9.01 -4.13
CA LEU A 101 -30.11 -8.25 -5.38
C LEU A 101 -28.79 -8.20 -6.19
N SER A 102 -27.66 -8.40 -5.52
CA SER A 102 -26.30 -8.30 -6.08
C SER A 102 -25.56 -9.62 -5.94
N PRO A 103 -25.80 -10.58 -6.86
CA PRO A 103 -25.22 -11.92 -6.79
C PRO A 103 -23.70 -11.88 -6.94
N GLU A 104 -23.02 -12.91 -6.41
CA GLU A 104 -21.56 -13.01 -6.49
C GLU A 104 -21.06 -13.07 -7.94
N TRP A 105 -20.03 -12.28 -8.25
CA TRP A 105 -19.33 -12.40 -9.51
C TRP A 105 -18.43 -13.66 -9.51
N THR A 106 -18.69 -14.59 -10.43
CA THR A 106 -17.99 -15.88 -10.56
C THR A 106 -16.99 -15.93 -11.71
N GLY A 107 -16.60 -14.78 -12.27
CA GLY A 107 -15.58 -14.67 -13.33
C GLY A 107 -16.03 -15.08 -14.74
N LYS A 108 -17.05 -15.94 -14.86
CA LYS A 108 -17.79 -16.13 -16.11
C LYS A 108 -18.62 -14.87 -16.35
N LYS A 109 -18.50 -14.25 -17.54
CA LYS A 109 -19.62 -13.44 -18.07
C LYS A 109 -20.85 -14.33 -18.02
N SER A 110 -21.97 -13.81 -17.50
CA SER A 110 -23.25 -14.49 -17.67
C SER A 110 -23.43 -14.79 -19.16
N PRO A 111 -23.73 -16.05 -19.54
CA PRO A 111 -24.16 -16.30 -20.90
C PRO A 111 -25.34 -15.38 -21.18
N LYS A 112 -25.35 -14.73 -22.34
CA LYS A 112 -26.64 -14.41 -22.95
C LYS A 112 -27.39 -15.73 -23.06
N ALA A 113 -28.69 -15.73 -22.81
CA ALA A 113 -29.47 -16.96 -22.77
C ALA A 113 -29.58 -17.55 -24.19
N ASP A 114 -28.55 -18.27 -24.61
CA ASP A 114 -28.42 -18.89 -25.92
C ASP A 114 -29.36 -20.10 -25.99
N VAL A 115 -30.64 -19.79 -26.21
CA VAL A 115 -31.64 -20.75 -26.63
C VAL A 115 -31.24 -21.29 -28.00
N HIS A 116 -30.55 -22.42 -28.02
CA HIS A 116 -30.84 -23.56 -28.91
C HIS A 116 -29.94 -24.77 -28.57
N ALA A 117 -30.45 -25.68 -27.75
CA ALA A 117 -29.95 -27.05 -27.72
C ALA A 117 -30.55 -27.81 -28.91
N VAL A 118 -29.74 -28.11 -29.92
CA VAL A 118 -30.10 -29.03 -31.01
C VAL A 118 -28.95 -30.03 -31.18
N GLN A 119 -29.22 -31.30 -30.88
CA GLN A 119 -28.30 -32.40 -31.15
C GLN A 119 -28.47 -32.87 -32.61
N PRO A 120 -27.38 -33.17 -33.32
CA PRO A 120 -27.38 -34.15 -34.40
C PRO A 120 -27.00 -35.52 -33.84
N THR A 121 -27.88 -36.52 -34.01
CA THR A 121 -27.59 -37.92 -33.68
C THR A 121 -26.99 -38.65 -34.88
N THR A 122 -25.87 -39.36 -34.68
CA THR A 122 -25.49 -40.47 -35.56
C THR A 122 -24.69 -41.52 -34.80
N ASN A 123 -25.05 -42.79 -34.97
CA ASN A 123 -24.20 -43.94 -34.67
C ASN A 123 -23.06 -43.99 -35.73
N ASP A 124 -21.96 -44.74 -35.60
CA ASP A 124 -21.89 -46.11 -35.07
C ASP A 124 -20.42 -46.58 -34.80
N GLN A 125 -20.30 -47.77 -34.19
CA GLN A 125 -19.14 -48.68 -34.14
C GLN A 125 -17.90 -48.38 -33.25
N THR A 126 -17.42 -49.46 -32.62
CA THR A 126 -16.23 -49.65 -31.75
C THR A 126 -16.08 -51.18 -31.49
N PRO A 127 -15.01 -51.71 -30.88
CA PRO A 127 -13.63 -51.22 -30.63
C PRO A 127 -12.61 -52.19 -31.32
N PRO A 128 -11.44 -52.66 -30.78
CA PRO A 128 -11.06 -53.00 -29.39
C PRO A 128 -9.82 -52.27 -28.81
N SER A 129 -9.70 -52.31 -27.47
CA SER A 129 -8.51 -51.90 -26.69
C SER A 129 -7.57 -53.11 -26.42
N PRO A 130 -6.43 -52.92 -25.72
CA PRO A 130 -6.40 -53.07 -24.24
C PRO A 130 -5.97 -51.77 -23.52
N ASP A 131 -6.39 -51.43 -22.29
CA ASP A 131 -6.43 -52.16 -20.99
C ASP A 131 -5.02 -52.30 -20.36
N VAL A 132 -4.73 -52.08 -19.06
CA VAL A 132 -5.50 -51.85 -17.79
C VAL A 132 -4.85 -50.60 -17.08
N THR A 133 -5.22 -49.97 -15.94
CA THR A 133 -6.05 -50.24 -14.72
C THR A 133 -6.49 -48.88 -14.09
N ALA A 134 -7.24 -48.88 -12.98
CA ALA A 134 -7.63 -47.66 -12.21
C ALA A 134 -7.56 -47.84 -10.67
N VAL A 135 -7.53 -46.73 -9.91
CA VAL A 135 -7.85 -46.65 -8.46
C VAL A 135 -8.57 -45.31 -8.18
N THR A 136 -9.57 -45.30 -7.30
CA THR A 136 -10.49 -44.17 -7.07
C THR A 136 -10.66 -43.87 -5.57
N THR A 137 -10.57 -42.59 -5.17
CA THR A 137 -11.28 -42.06 -3.99
C THR A 137 -11.38 -40.52 -4.01
N GLU A 138 -12.56 -39.98 -3.67
CA GLU A 138 -12.70 -38.63 -3.09
C GLU A 138 -12.46 -38.68 -1.55
N PRO A 139 -12.52 -37.55 -0.82
CA PRO A 139 -13.83 -37.14 -0.29
C PRO A 139 -14.11 -35.61 -0.21
N GLN A 140 -15.38 -35.29 -0.50
CA GLN A 140 -16.29 -34.28 0.07
C GLN A 140 -15.79 -33.08 0.91
N SER A 141 -16.51 -31.95 0.71
CA SER A 141 -16.52 -30.76 1.56
C SER A 141 -17.37 -30.93 2.83
N THR A 142 -16.98 -30.27 3.92
CA THR A 142 -17.79 -30.12 5.15
C THR A 142 -17.77 -28.66 5.62
N TYR A 143 -18.92 -27.97 5.51
CA TYR A 143 -19.15 -26.69 6.18
C TYR A 143 -19.64 -26.94 7.62
N THR A 144 -18.99 -26.30 8.60
CA THR A 144 -19.43 -26.33 10.01
C THR A 144 -19.57 -24.90 10.54
N ALA A 145 -20.80 -24.50 10.88
CA ALA A 145 -21.11 -23.20 11.48
C ALA A 145 -21.56 -23.38 12.94
N PRO A 146 -21.01 -22.62 13.91
CA PRO A 146 -21.52 -22.59 15.29
C PRO A 146 -22.88 -21.85 15.40
N PRO A 147 -23.70 -22.11 16.44
CA PRO A 147 -25.06 -21.59 16.54
C PRO A 147 -25.13 -20.15 17.10
N GLY A 148 -26.24 -19.46 16.81
CA GLY A 148 -26.53 -18.12 17.35
C GLY A 148 -27.39 -18.12 18.62
N THR A 149 -27.16 -17.15 19.51
CA THR A 149 -28.02 -16.76 20.64
C THR A 149 -27.65 -15.33 21.03
N GLY A 150 -28.56 -14.38 21.28
CA GLY A 150 -30.02 -14.32 21.14
C GLY A 150 -30.47 -12.84 21.14
N ILE A 151 -31.76 -12.56 20.95
CA ILE A 151 -32.31 -11.19 20.90
C ILE A 151 -32.56 -10.66 22.33
N PRO A 152 -32.17 -9.40 22.61
CA PRO A 152 -33.07 -8.47 23.30
C PRO A 152 -33.55 -7.32 22.38
N THR A 153 -34.71 -6.74 22.70
CA THR A 153 -35.36 -5.64 21.98
C THR A 153 -34.92 -4.25 22.47
N SER A 154 -35.27 -3.20 21.70
CA SER A 154 -35.47 -1.78 22.12
C SER A 154 -34.33 -1.11 22.91
N ASP A 155 -33.68 -0.06 22.41
CA ASP A 155 -34.30 1.28 22.25
C ASP A 155 -33.66 2.13 21.14
N ASP A 156 -34.41 3.12 20.65
CA ASP A 156 -33.95 4.21 19.74
C ASP A 156 -34.02 5.54 20.50
N PRO A 157 -32.90 6.26 20.63
CA PRO A 157 -32.91 7.61 20.05
C PRO A 157 -31.59 7.99 19.36
N ASP A 158 -31.63 8.27 18.06
CA ASP A 158 -31.87 9.64 17.56
C ASP A 158 -31.43 9.80 16.07
N ARG A 159 -32.02 10.79 15.38
CA ARG A 159 -32.12 10.89 13.93
C ARG A 159 -31.84 12.31 13.44
N THR A 160 -30.66 12.52 12.86
CA THR A 160 -30.32 13.77 12.15
C THR A 160 -29.78 13.52 10.74
N LEU A 161 -29.75 14.58 9.91
CA LEU A 161 -29.32 14.59 8.50
C LEU A 161 -30.22 13.82 7.51
N ARG A 162 -31.46 14.30 7.36
CA ARG A 162 -32.15 14.32 6.05
C ARG A 162 -32.31 15.77 5.57
N THR A 163 -32.10 16.01 4.28
CA THR A 163 -32.53 17.23 3.57
C THR A 163 -33.75 16.93 2.70
N PRO A 164 -34.60 17.93 2.39
CA PRO A 164 -35.96 17.70 1.87
C PRO A 164 -36.07 17.73 0.33
N PRO A 165 -37.12 17.12 -0.25
CA PRO A 165 -37.66 17.49 -1.55
C PRO A 165 -38.66 18.65 -1.41
N VAL A 166 -38.81 19.45 -2.47
CA VAL A 166 -39.91 20.41 -2.65
C VAL A 166 -40.49 20.22 -4.05
N THR A 167 -41.80 19.99 -4.12
CA THR A 167 -42.58 19.95 -5.36
C THR A 167 -44.02 20.36 -5.05
N ASP A 168 -44.38 21.59 -5.40
CA ASP A 168 -45.77 21.99 -5.62
C ASP A 168 -46.08 21.87 -7.13
N GLY A 169 -47.37 21.76 -7.48
CA GLY A 169 -47.82 21.54 -8.86
C GLY A 169 -49.10 22.32 -9.19
N LEU A 170 -49.88 21.78 -10.15
CA LEU A 170 -51.06 22.40 -10.81
C LEU A 170 -50.66 23.43 -11.90
N ASP A 171 -51.41 23.63 -13.00
CA ASP A 171 -52.70 23.03 -13.39
C ASP A 171 -52.88 22.83 -14.93
N CYS A 172 -54.10 22.48 -15.37
CA CYS A 172 -54.44 21.87 -16.66
C CYS A 172 -54.86 22.80 -17.82
N GLY A 173 -54.91 22.24 -19.05
CA GLY A 173 -55.59 22.78 -20.24
C GLY A 173 -54.66 23.36 -21.32
N SER A 174 -54.94 23.32 -22.64
CA SER A 174 -56.07 22.73 -23.40
C SER A 174 -55.69 22.46 -24.87
N SER A 175 -56.49 21.67 -25.59
CA SER A 175 -56.55 21.56 -27.07
C SER A 175 -57.85 22.23 -27.58
N PRO A 176 -58.26 22.27 -28.88
CA PRO A 176 -57.75 21.65 -30.13
C PRO A 176 -57.67 22.72 -31.29
N PRO A 177 -57.89 22.46 -32.60
CA PRO A 177 -57.88 21.21 -33.41
C PRO A 177 -56.91 21.28 -34.62
N ALA A 178 -56.96 20.25 -35.49
CA ALA A 178 -56.33 20.23 -36.82
C ALA A 178 -57.32 19.70 -37.88
N GLU A 179 -57.18 20.13 -39.14
CA GLU A 179 -58.00 19.68 -40.28
C GLU A 179 -57.32 18.58 -41.12
N GLU A 180 -58.11 17.89 -41.95
CA GLU A 180 -57.69 16.68 -42.69
C GLU A 180 -57.11 16.96 -44.09
N MET A 181 -55.99 16.30 -44.42
CA MET A 181 -55.77 15.62 -45.72
C MET A 181 -54.49 14.75 -45.63
N GLY A 182 -54.37 13.56 -46.24
CA GLY A 182 -55.35 12.77 -46.97
C GLY A 182 -54.67 11.94 -48.08
N ALA A 183 -54.34 10.67 -47.80
CA ALA A 183 -53.95 9.66 -48.80
C ALA A 183 -54.02 8.24 -48.20
N GLU A 184 -54.63 7.30 -48.93
CA GLU A 184 -54.63 5.86 -48.62
C GLU A 184 -53.28 5.22 -49.02
N TYR A 185 -53.00 4.00 -48.55
CA TYR A 185 -52.79 2.78 -49.37
C TYR A 185 -52.89 1.53 -48.46
N SER A 186 -53.05 0.34 -49.05
CA SER A 186 -53.74 -0.78 -48.39
C SER A 186 -52.87 -1.96 -47.91
N ALA A 187 -53.42 -2.70 -46.94
CA ALA A 187 -53.18 -4.11 -46.57
C ALA A 187 -51.76 -4.56 -46.17
N ASN A 188 -51.62 -5.00 -44.91
CA ASN A 188 -51.77 -6.44 -44.62
C ASN A 188 -51.94 -6.75 -43.12
N GLU A 189 -53.01 -7.47 -42.77
CA GLU A 189 -53.33 -7.90 -41.40
C GLU A 189 -52.73 -9.29 -41.10
N ALA A 190 -51.41 -9.38 -40.91
CA ALA A 190 -50.73 -10.69 -40.82
C ALA A 190 -49.48 -10.76 -39.89
N ALA A 191 -49.44 -10.01 -38.78
CA ALA A 191 -48.25 -9.99 -37.88
C ALA A 191 -48.51 -9.80 -36.37
N LYS A 192 -49.63 -10.30 -35.81
CA LYS A 192 -49.80 -10.39 -34.35
C LYS A 192 -49.20 -11.69 -33.81
N LYS A 193 -48.34 -11.58 -32.77
CA LYS A 193 -47.35 -12.59 -32.29
C LYS A 193 -46.20 -12.70 -33.32
N THR A 194 -45.01 -12.17 -33.06
CA THR A 194 -44.09 -12.50 -31.92
C THR A 194 -43.27 -11.26 -31.48
N THR A 195 -42.45 -11.37 -30.42
CA THR A 195 -41.40 -10.40 -30.03
C THR A 195 -41.84 -9.15 -29.26
N ASN A 196 -42.70 -9.30 -28.23
CA ASN A 196 -42.86 -8.29 -27.18
C ASN A 196 -41.92 -8.49 -25.96
N GLU A 197 -41.23 -9.63 -25.89
CA GLU A 197 -40.47 -10.05 -24.70
C GLU A 197 -39.12 -9.35 -24.57
N ALA A 198 -38.44 -9.08 -25.69
CA ALA A 198 -37.12 -8.43 -25.71
C ALA A 198 -37.07 -7.05 -25.00
N PRO A 199 -37.99 -6.08 -25.26
CA PRO A 199 -37.99 -4.82 -24.53
C PRO A 199 -38.37 -4.97 -23.05
N GLN A 200 -39.26 -5.93 -22.71
CA GLN A 200 -39.67 -6.16 -21.32
C GLN A 200 -38.52 -6.76 -20.48
N ALA A 201 -37.82 -7.77 -20.99
CA ALA A 201 -36.67 -8.38 -20.33
C ALA A 201 -35.51 -7.38 -20.12
N ALA A 202 -35.30 -6.48 -21.09
CA ALA A 202 -34.31 -5.40 -20.98
C ALA A 202 -34.65 -4.42 -19.85
N GLU A 203 -35.90 -3.95 -19.77
CA GLU A 203 -36.31 -2.98 -18.74
C GLU A 203 -36.43 -3.64 -17.34
N GLU A 204 -36.76 -4.92 -17.25
CA GLU A 204 -36.73 -5.67 -15.99
C GLU A 204 -35.28 -5.88 -15.50
N THR A 205 -34.34 -6.17 -16.40
CA THR A 205 -32.91 -6.25 -16.08
C THR A 205 -32.36 -4.89 -15.65
N ARG A 206 -32.78 -3.81 -16.32
CA ARG A 206 -32.45 -2.42 -15.93
C ARG A 206 -33.00 -2.07 -14.54
N SER A 207 -34.22 -2.48 -14.25
CA SER A 207 -34.86 -2.28 -12.93
C SER A 207 -34.09 -3.02 -11.83
N LYS A 208 -33.72 -4.28 -12.07
CA LYS A 208 -32.88 -5.09 -11.17
C LYS A 208 -31.50 -4.45 -10.96
N PHE A 209 -30.87 -3.93 -12.02
CA PHE A 209 -29.58 -3.21 -11.95
C PHE A 209 -29.66 -1.94 -11.08
N ILE A 210 -30.71 -1.13 -11.23
CA ILE A 210 -30.91 0.11 -10.48
C ILE A 210 -31.20 -0.17 -8.99
N ALA A 211 -31.90 -1.26 -8.69
CA ALA A 211 -32.26 -1.65 -7.32
C ALA A 211 -31.07 -2.10 -6.45
N GLN A 212 -29.89 -2.36 -7.03
CA GLN A 212 -28.74 -2.89 -6.29
C GLN A 212 -28.13 -1.87 -5.31
N PRO A 213 -27.78 -2.29 -4.07
CA PRO A 213 -27.17 -1.43 -3.07
C PRO A 213 -25.84 -0.84 -3.53
N PHE A 214 -25.53 0.36 -3.05
CA PHE A 214 -24.29 1.11 -3.30
C PHE A 214 -23.95 1.43 -4.78
N ARG A 215 -24.89 1.26 -5.72
CA ARG A 215 -24.71 1.58 -7.16
C ARG A 215 -24.02 2.93 -7.42
N LYS A 216 -24.47 4.02 -6.75
CA LYS A 216 -23.89 5.37 -6.87
C LYS A 216 -22.44 5.48 -6.40
N GLU A 217 -22.06 4.72 -5.37
CA GLU A 217 -20.69 4.70 -4.84
C GLU A 217 -19.73 4.04 -5.84
N ILE A 218 -20.14 2.90 -6.39
CA ILE A 218 -19.40 2.18 -7.43
C ILE A 218 -19.21 3.04 -8.69
N SER A 219 -20.22 3.80 -9.12
CA SER A 219 -20.06 4.76 -10.24
C SER A 219 -19.03 5.85 -9.94
N LYS A 220 -18.94 6.34 -8.69
CA LYS A 220 -17.94 7.35 -8.28
C LYS A 220 -16.53 6.73 -8.25
N ILE A 221 -16.40 5.50 -7.75
CA ILE A 221 -15.14 4.75 -7.70
C ILE A 221 -14.64 4.40 -9.10
N TYR A 222 -15.53 4.04 -10.04
CA TYR A 222 -15.19 3.86 -11.45
C TYR A 222 -14.54 5.13 -12.03
N ALA A 223 -15.18 6.28 -11.86
CA ALA A 223 -14.69 7.57 -12.34
C ALA A 223 -13.40 8.06 -11.65
N THR A 224 -13.10 7.57 -10.45
CA THR A 224 -11.90 7.96 -9.69
C THR A 224 -10.69 7.05 -9.97
N TYR A 225 -10.89 5.74 -10.12
CA TYR A 225 -9.82 4.74 -10.16
C TYR A 225 -9.74 3.89 -11.44
N ILE A 226 -10.83 3.71 -12.16
CA ILE A 226 -10.93 2.66 -13.21
C ILE A 226 -10.97 3.26 -14.61
N ALA A 227 -11.65 4.39 -14.80
CA ALA A 227 -11.78 5.07 -16.08
C ALA A 227 -10.42 5.54 -16.64
N ASN A 228 -10.32 5.59 -17.98
CA ASN A 228 -9.13 6.10 -18.65
C ASN A 228 -8.99 7.62 -18.38
N GLY A 229 -7.85 8.06 -17.87
CA GLY A 229 -7.60 9.46 -17.47
C GLY A 229 -8.21 9.85 -16.11
N ALA A 230 -8.62 8.89 -15.29
CA ALA A 230 -9.18 9.17 -13.96
C ALA A 230 -8.14 9.80 -13.01
N SER A 231 -8.58 10.65 -12.08
CA SER A 231 -7.71 11.45 -11.18
C SER A 231 -6.75 10.60 -10.33
N ARG A 232 -7.11 9.34 -10.07
CA ARG A 232 -6.37 8.36 -9.27
C ARG A 232 -6.35 7.00 -9.99
N GLN A 233 -6.20 7.01 -11.33
CA GLN A 233 -6.28 5.81 -12.17
C GLN A 233 -5.30 4.71 -11.71
N LEU A 234 -5.83 3.53 -11.41
CA LEU A 234 -5.05 2.34 -11.09
C LEU A 234 -4.33 1.79 -12.33
N ASN A 235 -3.13 1.23 -12.11
CA ASN A 235 -2.30 0.61 -13.14
C ASN A 235 -2.82 -0.78 -13.57
N LEU A 236 -3.99 -0.78 -14.22
CA LEU A 236 -4.68 -1.97 -14.71
C LEU A 236 -4.51 -2.11 -16.23
N THR A 237 -4.32 -3.35 -16.70
CA THR A 237 -4.35 -3.65 -18.13
C THR A 237 -5.75 -3.41 -18.71
N SER A 238 -5.86 -3.22 -20.03
CA SER A 238 -7.16 -3.05 -20.71
C SER A 238 -8.10 -4.21 -20.42
N LYS A 239 -7.58 -5.45 -20.44
CA LYS A 239 -8.34 -6.67 -20.13
C LYS A 239 -8.87 -6.69 -18.69
N GLU A 240 -8.10 -6.21 -17.71
CA GLU A 240 -8.57 -6.07 -16.32
C GLU A 240 -9.65 -4.99 -16.18
N ARG A 241 -9.48 -3.85 -16.87
CA ARG A 241 -10.47 -2.76 -16.92
C ARG A 241 -11.79 -3.22 -17.56
N GLU A 242 -11.72 -3.94 -18.68
CA GLU A 242 -12.88 -4.50 -19.39
C GLU A 242 -13.59 -5.60 -18.58
N ASN A 243 -12.83 -6.51 -17.96
CA ASN A 243 -13.38 -7.55 -17.08
C ASN A 243 -14.11 -6.93 -15.88
N LEU A 244 -13.50 -5.94 -15.22
CA LEU A 244 -14.08 -5.25 -14.08
C LEU A 244 -15.31 -4.44 -14.49
N MET A 245 -15.28 -3.74 -15.63
CA MET A 245 -16.42 -3.01 -16.16
C MET A 245 -17.62 -3.94 -16.40
N GLY A 246 -17.42 -5.08 -17.08
CA GLY A 246 -18.48 -6.07 -17.29
C GLY A 246 -18.99 -6.73 -15.99
N ALA A 247 -18.13 -6.91 -14.99
CA ALA A 247 -18.54 -7.39 -13.67
C ALA A 247 -19.42 -6.36 -12.94
N MET A 248 -19.01 -5.09 -12.97
CA MET A 248 -19.73 -3.96 -12.39
C MET A 248 -21.06 -3.68 -13.10
N GLU A 249 -21.16 -3.92 -14.42
CA GLU A 249 -22.42 -3.88 -15.16
C GLU A 249 -23.43 -4.93 -14.67
N CYS A 250 -22.98 -6.06 -14.12
CA CYS A 250 -23.85 -7.13 -13.63
C CYS A 250 -24.22 -7.02 -12.14
N THR A 251 -23.27 -6.65 -11.28
CA THR A 251 -23.45 -6.73 -9.81
C THR A 251 -22.71 -5.63 -9.05
N THR A 252 -23.18 -5.32 -7.83
CA THR A 252 -22.40 -4.57 -6.83
C THR A 252 -21.74 -5.48 -5.79
N HIS A 253 -21.74 -6.81 -5.97
CA HIS A 253 -21.08 -7.70 -5.02
C HIS A 253 -19.56 -7.40 -4.90
N PRO A 254 -18.97 -7.35 -3.69
CA PRO A 254 -17.55 -7.05 -3.51
C PRO A 254 -16.58 -7.97 -4.26
N SER A 255 -17.02 -9.19 -4.65
CA SER A 255 -16.23 -10.11 -5.47
C SER A 255 -16.02 -9.67 -6.92
N ALA A 256 -16.82 -8.72 -7.45
CA ALA A 256 -16.60 -8.11 -8.76
C ALA A 256 -15.21 -7.45 -8.85
N PHE A 257 -14.74 -6.87 -7.75
CA PHE A 257 -13.42 -6.22 -7.65
C PHE A 257 -12.27 -7.19 -7.34
N LYS A 258 -12.54 -8.49 -7.09
CA LYS A 258 -11.55 -9.40 -6.46
C LYS A 258 -10.20 -9.44 -7.18
N GLN A 259 -10.18 -9.63 -8.51
CA GLN A 259 -8.94 -9.70 -9.28
C GLN A 259 -8.06 -8.44 -9.07
N VAL A 260 -8.69 -7.27 -9.10
CA VAL A 260 -7.99 -5.99 -8.92
C VAL A 260 -7.55 -5.80 -7.47
N VAL A 261 -8.39 -6.14 -6.49
CA VAL A 261 -8.04 -6.02 -5.06
C VAL A 261 -6.88 -6.95 -4.69
N ASP A 262 -6.88 -8.19 -5.18
CA ASP A 262 -5.78 -9.14 -4.97
C ASP A 262 -4.45 -8.58 -5.54
N GLN A 263 -4.48 -7.96 -6.72
CA GLN A 263 -3.33 -7.33 -7.39
C GLN A 263 -2.84 -6.07 -6.65
N VAL A 264 -3.77 -5.23 -6.19
CA VAL A 264 -3.48 -4.01 -5.42
C VAL A 264 -2.87 -4.36 -4.06
N GLU A 265 -3.47 -5.30 -3.31
CA GLU A 265 -2.90 -5.76 -2.04
C GLU A 265 -1.53 -6.40 -2.26
N TRP A 266 -1.37 -7.26 -3.29
CA TRP A 266 -0.07 -7.86 -3.59
C TRP A 266 1.01 -6.80 -3.82
N THR A 267 0.68 -5.73 -4.55
CA THR A 267 1.59 -4.61 -4.82
C THR A 267 1.95 -3.86 -3.53
N LEU A 268 0.96 -3.51 -2.72
CA LEU A 268 1.16 -2.83 -1.44
C LEU A 268 2.00 -3.68 -0.47
N ARG A 269 1.68 -4.97 -0.33
CA ARG A 269 2.30 -5.91 0.63
C ARG A 269 3.72 -6.30 0.25
N HIS A 270 4.04 -6.49 -1.04
CA HIS A 270 5.33 -7.01 -1.51
C HIS A 270 6.27 -5.96 -2.14
N HIS A 271 5.73 -4.87 -2.69
CA HIS A 271 6.55 -3.78 -3.24
C HIS A 271 6.62 -2.61 -2.27
N SER A 272 5.48 -1.93 -2.04
CA SER A 272 5.48 -0.62 -1.41
C SER A 272 5.78 -0.66 0.08
N HIS A 273 5.20 -1.60 0.83
CA HIS A 273 5.47 -1.73 2.26
C HIS A 273 6.95 -2.09 2.59
N PRO A 274 7.59 -3.08 1.93
CA PRO A 274 9.03 -3.31 2.12
C PRO A 274 9.90 -2.13 1.69
N ASN A 275 9.49 -1.33 0.71
CA ASN A 275 10.22 -0.12 0.30
C ASN A 275 10.02 1.03 1.30
N PHE A 276 8.82 1.20 1.86
CA PHE A 276 8.52 2.11 2.98
C PHE A 276 9.40 1.80 4.18
N ILE A 277 9.40 0.57 4.69
CA ILE A 277 10.24 0.19 5.85
C ILE A 277 11.74 0.42 5.57
N ARG A 278 12.22 0.11 4.35
CA ARG A 278 13.61 0.41 3.91
C ARG A 278 13.92 1.89 3.81
N TRP A 279 12.93 2.72 3.49
CA TRP A 279 13.07 4.18 3.41
C TRP A 279 13.06 4.81 4.81
N THR A 280 12.12 4.41 5.67
CA THR A 280 11.94 4.86 7.07
C THR A 280 13.14 4.48 7.97
N LEU A 281 13.88 3.42 7.62
CA LEU A 281 15.18 3.08 8.22
C LEU A 281 16.30 4.12 7.96
N ASN A 282 16.13 5.08 7.04
CA ASN A 282 17.08 6.16 6.82
C ASN A 282 16.72 7.37 7.69
N ASN A 283 17.50 7.62 8.73
CA ASN A 283 17.18 8.65 9.72
C ASN A 283 17.52 10.10 9.30
N CYS A 284 18.09 10.34 8.11
CA CYS A 284 18.60 11.65 7.70
C CYS A 284 18.32 11.98 6.25
N ASN A 285 18.18 13.28 5.97
CA ASN A 285 18.10 13.76 4.60
C ASN A 285 19.45 13.66 3.86
N ARG A 286 19.39 13.80 2.53
CA ARG A 286 20.56 13.69 1.63
C ARG A 286 21.67 14.70 1.96
N HIS A 287 21.34 15.88 2.49
CA HIS A 287 22.31 16.94 2.78
C HIS A 287 23.15 16.58 4.00
N ARG A 288 22.52 16.16 5.10
CA ARG A 288 23.21 15.70 6.31
C ARG A 288 24.03 14.43 6.08
N VAL A 289 23.54 13.51 5.24
CA VAL A 289 24.30 12.33 4.81
C VAL A 289 25.54 12.72 3.99
N LEU A 290 25.43 13.71 3.10
CA LEU A 290 26.58 14.21 2.33
C LEU A 290 27.62 14.91 3.23
N ALA A 291 27.18 15.76 4.14
CA ALA A 291 28.06 16.41 5.13
C ALA A 291 28.79 15.36 6.00
N ALA A 292 28.08 14.33 6.46
CA ALA A 292 28.67 13.22 7.22
C ALA A 292 29.71 12.43 6.40
N ARG A 293 29.47 12.21 5.09
CA ARG A 293 30.45 11.56 4.19
C ARG A 293 31.72 12.38 4.02
N ILE A 294 31.59 13.71 3.84
CA ILE A 294 32.75 14.60 3.68
C ILE A 294 33.57 14.62 4.97
N LEU A 295 32.93 14.88 6.11
CA LEU A 295 33.59 14.92 7.42
C LEU A 295 34.27 13.58 7.76
N SER A 296 33.60 12.45 7.54
CA SER A 296 34.22 11.14 7.82
C SER A 296 35.36 10.80 6.87
N SER A 297 35.28 11.18 5.59
CA SER A 297 36.36 10.96 4.63
C SER A 297 37.62 11.76 4.98
N THR A 298 37.47 13.03 5.40
CA THR A 298 38.62 13.84 5.84
C THR A 298 39.17 13.34 7.18
N THR A 299 38.32 12.95 8.14
CA THR A 299 38.77 12.30 9.38
C THR A 299 39.53 11.01 9.12
N MET A 300 39.04 10.14 8.21
CA MET A 300 39.75 8.92 7.82
C MET A 300 41.10 9.21 7.16
N LEU A 301 41.17 10.21 6.26
CA LEU A 301 42.43 10.62 5.62
C LEU A 301 43.46 11.11 6.66
N LEU A 302 43.04 11.96 7.61
CA LEU A 302 43.88 12.41 8.72
C LEU A 302 44.33 11.24 9.61
N GLY A 303 43.46 10.27 9.87
CA GLY A 303 43.80 9.05 10.61
C GLY A 303 44.83 8.16 9.88
N LEU A 304 44.73 8.05 8.55
CA LEU A 304 45.73 7.34 7.74
C LEU A 304 47.07 8.07 7.76
N ILE A 305 47.08 9.39 7.61
CA ILE A 305 48.30 10.22 7.70
C ILE A 305 48.95 10.07 9.08
N ALA A 306 48.17 10.10 10.17
CA ALA A 306 48.65 9.89 11.53
C ALA A 306 49.19 8.46 11.78
N GLY A 307 48.71 7.45 11.03
CA GLY A 307 49.25 6.08 11.07
C GLY A 307 50.54 5.93 10.26
N LEU A 308 50.64 6.63 9.12
CA LEU A 308 51.75 6.51 8.16
C LEU A 308 52.97 7.38 8.50
N LEU A 309 52.80 8.63 8.96
CA LEU A 309 53.92 9.52 9.27
C LEU A 309 54.90 8.93 10.32
N PRO A 310 54.46 8.29 11.42
CA PRO A 310 55.35 7.64 12.38
C PRO A 310 55.90 6.28 11.90
N ILE A 311 55.71 5.90 10.63
CA ILE A 311 56.45 4.80 9.98
C ILE A 311 57.80 5.28 9.49
N PHE A 312 57.83 6.45 8.85
CA PHE A 312 59.04 7.04 8.28
C PHE A 312 59.96 7.62 9.34
N SER A 313 59.42 8.13 10.45
CA SER A 313 60.22 8.73 11.52
C SER A 313 60.83 7.72 12.50
N SER A 314 61.75 8.23 13.31
CA SER A 314 62.39 7.59 14.46
C SER A 314 61.44 7.23 15.62
N ALA A 315 60.15 7.57 15.57
CA ALA A 315 59.18 7.37 16.65
C ALA A 315 59.00 5.90 17.11
N THR A 316 58.45 5.69 18.31
CA THR A 316 58.10 4.34 18.81
C THR A 316 56.82 3.82 18.15
N ARG A 317 56.68 2.48 18.04
CA ARG A 317 55.51 1.84 17.40
C ARG A 317 54.16 2.23 18.05
N ALA A 318 54.17 2.63 19.32
CA ALA A 318 52.98 3.11 20.05
C ALA A 318 52.31 4.33 19.39
N TRP A 319 53.08 5.26 18.82
CA TRP A 319 52.52 6.44 18.12
C TRP A 319 51.66 6.06 16.92
N ARG A 320 51.99 4.96 16.23
CA ARG A 320 51.20 4.44 15.10
C ARG A 320 49.86 3.86 15.57
N ALA A 321 49.80 3.29 16.77
CA ALA A 321 48.58 2.76 17.34
C ALA A 321 47.55 3.86 17.70
N LEU A 322 48.02 5.08 18.02
CA LEU A 322 47.13 6.23 18.28
C LEU A 322 46.27 6.62 17.06
N SER A 323 46.67 6.26 15.84
CA SER A 323 45.83 6.43 14.63
C SER A 323 44.46 5.76 14.74
N ALA A 324 44.34 4.69 15.55
CA ALA A 324 43.08 4.01 15.83
C ALA A 324 42.00 4.96 16.37
N LEU A 325 42.38 5.93 17.20
CA LEU A 325 41.48 6.89 17.84
C LEU A 325 40.80 7.84 16.84
N VAL A 326 41.41 8.04 15.67
CA VAL A 326 40.88 8.87 14.58
C VAL A 326 40.22 8.00 13.50
N LEU A 327 40.84 6.87 13.14
CA LEU A 327 40.36 5.94 12.12
C LEU A 327 39.04 5.27 12.50
N LEU A 328 38.87 4.84 13.76
CA LEU A 328 37.66 4.14 14.20
C LEU A 328 36.40 5.02 14.12
N PRO A 329 36.32 6.22 14.73
CA PRO A 329 35.14 7.07 14.60
C PRO A 329 34.92 7.55 13.16
N GLY A 330 35.99 7.86 12.42
CA GLY A 330 35.90 8.21 11.00
C GLY A 330 35.22 7.10 10.19
N LEU A 331 35.67 5.85 10.33
CA LEU A 331 35.10 4.70 9.60
C LEU A 331 33.67 4.36 10.04
N ILE A 332 33.34 4.48 11.34
CA ILE A 332 31.97 4.30 11.84
C ILE A 332 31.03 5.32 11.19
N ILE A 333 31.38 6.61 11.18
CA ILE A 333 30.57 7.67 10.55
C ILE A 333 30.46 7.41 9.04
N PHE A 334 31.56 7.04 8.38
CA PHE A 334 31.59 6.75 6.95
C PHE A 334 30.63 5.61 6.59
N LEU A 335 30.78 4.41 7.18
CA LEU A 335 29.93 3.26 6.88
C LEU A 335 28.46 3.47 7.26
N THR A 336 28.16 4.25 8.31
CA THR A 336 26.78 4.64 8.63
C THR A 336 26.19 5.57 7.56
N SER A 337 26.98 6.54 7.10
CA SER A 337 26.55 7.46 6.03
C SER A 337 26.47 6.79 4.65
N CYS A 338 27.23 5.72 4.38
CA CYS A 338 27.05 4.87 3.20
C CYS A 338 25.67 4.18 3.20
N ASN A 339 25.17 3.81 4.38
CA ASN A 339 23.83 3.26 4.60
C ASN A 339 22.73 4.32 4.76
N GLY A 340 22.98 5.59 4.38
CA GLY A 340 21.95 6.64 4.36
C GLY A 340 21.58 7.24 5.72
N SER A 341 22.32 6.91 6.79
CA SER A 341 22.02 7.35 8.16
C SER A 341 23.14 8.19 8.79
N CYS A 342 22.80 8.96 9.83
CA CYS A 342 23.76 9.60 10.73
C CYS A 342 23.89 8.79 12.03
N ILE A 343 25.14 8.56 12.48
CA ILE A 343 25.46 7.79 13.68
C ILE A 343 24.83 8.39 14.95
N LEU A 344 24.85 9.72 15.08
CA LEU A 344 24.29 10.45 16.22
C LEU A 344 22.79 10.20 16.36
N PHE A 345 22.08 10.12 15.23
CA PHE A 345 20.63 9.90 15.21
C PHE A 345 20.25 8.42 15.43
N LEU A 346 21.08 7.46 15.00
CA LEU A 346 20.90 6.05 15.38
C LEU A 346 21.04 5.89 16.90
N PHE A 347 22.06 6.51 17.50
CA PHE A 347 22.30 6.47 18.94
C PHE A 347 21.20 7.19 19.75
N LEU A 348 20.82 8.40 19.36
CA LEU A 348 19.78 9.20 20.04
C LEU A 348 18.34 8.76 19.72
N ASN A 349 18.13 7.74 18.89
CA ASN A 349 16.81 7.26 18.45
C ASN A 349 15.98 8.39 17.80
N ARG A 350 16.59 9.17 16.91
CA ARG A 350 15.98 10.32 16.22
C ARG A 350 15.99 10.15 14.70
N ARG A 351 15.15 10.94 14.02
CA ARG A 351 15.22 11.20 12.57
C ARG A 351 15.03 12.69 12.27
N HIS A 352 15.48 13.15 11.10
CA HIS A 352 15.00 14.43 10.55
C HIS A 352 13.48 14.39 10.31
N LEU A 353 12.82 15.54 10.44
CA LEU A 353 11.51 15.75 9.83
C LEU A 353 11.60 15.71 8.31
N HIS A 354 10.52 15.29 7.66
CA HIS A 354 10.39 15.33 6.21
C HIS A 354 9.96 16.73 5.74
N PRO A 355 10.20 17.10 4.46
CA PRO A 355 9.90 18.44 3.96
C PRO A 355 8.46 18.89 4.10
N TRP A 356 7.49 17.98 4.06
CA TRP A 356 6.07 18.26 4.33
C TRP A 356 5.84 18.53 5.84
N GLU A 357 6.27 17.61 6.71
CA GLU A 357 6.18 17.74 8.18
C GLU A 357 6.85 19.00 8.77
N LEU A 358 7.79 19.60 8.03
CA LEU A 358 8.49 20.82 8.44
C LEU A 358 7.64 22.10 8.27
N PHE A 359 6.58 22.04 7.45
CA PHE A 359 5.67 23.16 7.19
C PHE A 359 4.20 22.74 7.18
N SER A 360 3.85 21.65 7.87
CA SER A 360 2.52 21.49 8.46
C SER A 360 2.34 22.66 9.44
N ASP A 361 1.73 23.74 8.96
CA ASP A 361 1.44 24.93 9.76
C ASP A 361 0.51 24.55 10.94
N GLU A 362 0.48 25.34 12.04
CA GLU A 362 -0.24 25.00 13.29
C GLU A 362 -1.76 24.73 13.09
N ASP A 363 -2.29 25.17 11.95
CA ASP A 363 -3.64 24.88 11.47
C ASP A 363 -3.89 23.40 11.15
N GLU A 364 -2.91 22.59 10.69
CA GLU A 364 -3.14 21.15 10.43
C GLU A 364 -3.30 20.38 11.76
N ASP A 365 -2.45 20.71 12.74
CA ASP A 365 -2.54 20.22 14.12
C ASP A 365 -3.84 20.70 14.80
N THR A 366 -4.46 21.77 14.30
CA THR A 366 -5.76 22.29 14.76
C THR A 366 -6.94 21.68 14.01
N LEU A 367 -6.82 21.41 12.71
CA LEU A 367 -7.79 20.67 11.90
C LEU A 367 -7.97 19.22 12.39
N GLU A 368 -6.87 18.57 12.80
CA GLU A 368 -6.94 17.25 13.45
C GLU A 368 -7.67 17.32 14.80
N LYS A 369 -7.44 18.37 15.61
CA LYS A 369 -8.21 18.61 16.86
C LYS A 369 -9.69 18.93 16.60
N LEU A 370 -10.00 19.56 15.48
CA LEU A 370 -11.37 19.83 15.00
C LEU A 370 -12.03 18.62 14.32
N GLY A 371 -11.32 17.49 14.17
CA GLY A 371 -11.84 16.26 13.60
C GLY A 371 -12.06 16.28 12.08
N VAL A 372 -11.43 17.22 11.36
CA VAL A 372 -11.43 17.24 9.90
C VAL A 372 -10.50 16.14 9.40
N ASP A 373 -11.06 15.02 8.95
CA ASP A 373 -10.29 13.90 8.42
C ASP A 373 -9.42 14.36 7.22
N SER A 374 -8.14 13.95 7.21
CA SER A 374 -7.17 14.41 6.20
C SER A 374 -7.53 13.93 4.80
N LYS A 375 -7.58 14.85 3.82
CA LYS A 375 -7.89 14.62 2.40
C LYS A 375 -7.13 13.45 1.75
N ALA A 376 -5.93 13.14 2.26
CA ALA A 376 -5.12 12.01 1.82
C ALA A 376 -5.86 10.65 1.93
N PHE A 377 -6.78 10.52 2.89
CA PHE A 377 -7.56 9.30 3.15
C PHE A 377 -8.96 9.30 2.52
N ASP A 378 -9.40 10.38 1.89
CA ASP A 378 -10.68 10.40 1.18
C ASP A 378 -10.69 9.32 0.11
N SER A 379 -11.72 8.46 0.12
CA SER A 379 -11.86 7.40 -0.87
C SER A 379 -12.06 7.93 -2.29
N THR A 380 -12.54 9.17 -2.45
CA THR A 380 -12.85 9.78 -3.75
C THR A 380 -12.64 11.29 -3.72
N GLY A 381 -11.78 11.82 -4.60
CA GLY A 381 -11.44 13.24 -4.62
C GLY A 381 -10.47 13.62 -5.74
N GLU A 382 -9.77 14.73 -5.50
CA GLU A 382 -8.74 15.30 -6.38
C GLU A 382 -7.54 14.33 -6.55
N SER A 383 -6.71 14.57 -7.57
CA SER A 383 -5.54 13.74 -7.84
C SER A 383 -4.52 13.78 -6.70
N ASN A 384 -3.74 12.71 -6.52
CA ASN A 384 -2.69 12.60 -5.50
C ASN A 384 -1.42 13.41 -5.87
N SER A 385 -1.58 14.61 -6.46
CA SER A 385 -0.49 15.50 -6.84
C SER A 385 -0.13 16.42 -5.68
N TYR A 386 1.14 16.38 -5.26
CA TYR A 386 1.69 17.33 -4.29
C TYR A 386 2.50 18.47 -4.94
N GLU A 387 2.59 18.54 -6.28
CA GLU A 387 3.47 19.50 -7.01
C GLU A 387 3.26 20.97 -6.63
N ASP A 388 2.01 21.32 -6.28
CA ASP A 388 1.57 22.68 -5.98
C ASP A 388 1.59 23.00 -4.47
N GLU A 389 2.01 22.06 -3.61
CA GLU A 389 1.96 22.25 -2.16
C GLU A 389 2.91 23.34 -1.66
N PRO A 390 2.46 24.20 -0.72
CA PRO A 390 3.16 25.43 -0.34
C PRO A 390 4.53 25.19 0.32
N TRP A 391 4.77 23.98 0.86
CA TRP A 391 6.07 23.62 1.42
C TRP A 391 7.16 23.44 0.35
N ILE A 392 6.83 23.11 -0.91
CA ILE A 392 7.85 22.94 -1.97
C ILE A 392 8.64 24.24 -2.21
N PRO A 393 8.01 25.40 -2.52
CA PRO A 393 8.75 26.65 -2.72
C PRO A 393 9.34 27.20 -1.41
N ARG A 394 8.79 26.87 -0.23
CA ARG A 394 9.43 27.17 1.07
C ARG A 394 10.74 26.37 1.23
N TYR A 395 10.70 25.04 1.10
CA TYR A 395 11.85 24.14 1.27
C TYR A 395 12.89 24.26 0.14
N ARG A 396 12.48 24.49 -1.12
CA ARG A 396 13.40 24.66 -2.25
C ARG A 396 14.36 25.82 -2.03
N ARG A 397 13.88 26.94 -1.47
CA ARG A 397 14.67 28.15 -1.14
C ARG A 397 15.71 27.97 -0.03
N ARG A 398 15.56 26.98 0.86
CA ARG A 398 16.53 26.76 1.95
C ARG A 398 17.95 26.46 1.44
N ASN A 399 18.96 27.02 2.09
CA ASN A 399 20.37 26.79 1.76
C ASN A 399 20.86 25.38 2.15
N PHE A 400 22.07 25.01 1.70
CA PHE A 400 22.65 23.70 2.00
C PHE A 400 22.78 23.44 3.52
N PHE A 401 23.32 24.40 4.28
CA PHE A 401 23.52 24.25 5.72
C PHE A 401 22.21 24.21 6.50
N GLU A 402 21.22 25.03 6.13
CA GLU A 402 19.86 24.97 6.70
C GLU A 402 19.26 23.56 6.55
N LYS A 403 19.46 22.92 5.40
CA LYS A 403 19.05 21.53 5.15
C LYS A 403 19.92 20.49 5.89
N VAL A 404 21.21 20.73 6.11
CA VAL A 404 22.03 19.85 6.98
C VAL A 404 21.49 19.84 8.42
N PHE A 405 20.99 20.99 8.89
CA PHE A 405 20.44 21.20 10.21
C PHE A 405 18.91 21.36 10.22
N ASP A 406 18.19 20.66 9.32
CA ASP A 406 16.73 20.55 9.43
C ASP A 406 16.34 19.97 10.83
N PRO A 407 15.19 20.39 11.42
CA PRO A 407 14.72 19.89 12.71
C PRO A 407 14.53 18.37 12.78
N ASP A 408 14.62 17.83 14.00
CA ASP A 408 14.61 16.40 14.24
C ASP A 408 13.61 15.96 15.32
N THR A 409 12.98 14.81 15.08
CA THR A 409 11.99 14.20 15.96
C THR A 409 12.49 12.87 16.53
N ARG A 410 11.89 12.43 17.65
CA ARG A 410 12.19 11.13 18.26
C ARG A 410 11.39 10.04 17.57
N ILE A 411 12.04 8.92 17.28
CA ILE A 411 11.37 7.70 16.82
C ILE A 411 10.62 7.12 18.01
N GLN A 412 9.31 6.95 17.86
CA GLN A 412 8.46 6.40 18.92
C GLN A 412 8.42 4.87 18.83
N ASP A 413 8.39 4.33 17.62
CA ASP A 413 8.25 2.89 17.36
C ASP A 413 9.39 2.04 17.99
N PRO A 414 9.08 1.06 18.85
CA PRO A 414 10.08 0.26 19.55
C PRO A 414 10.77 -0.78 18.66
N VAL A 415 10.16 -1.16 17.53
CA VAL A 415 10.68 -2.15 16.58
C VAL A 415 11.70 -1.47 15.67
N LEU A 416 11.38 -0.28 15.15
CA LEU A 416 12.31 0.54 14.37
C LEU A 416 13.54 0.92 15.21
N ARG A 417 13.35 1.31 16.47
CA ARG A 417 14.46 1.56 17.42
C ARG A 417 15.35 0.33 17.62
N ARG A 418 14.75 -0.87 17.73
CA ARG A 418 15.50 -2.14 17.84
C ARG A 418 16.32 -2.43 16.58
N MET A 419 15.78 -2.15 15.39
CA MET A 419 16.53 -2.24 14.13
C MET A 419 17.67 -1.22 14.06
N HIS A 420 17.45 0.03 14.47
CA HIS A 420 18.49 1.06 14.51
C HIS A 420 19.65 0.70 15.44
N PHE A 421 19.37 0.15 16.62
CA PHE A 421 20.40 -0.37 17.53
C PHE A 421 21.17 -1.56 16.92
N MET A 422 20.49 -2.47 16.22
CA MET A 422 21.14 -3.60 15.54
C MET A 422 21.99 -3.16 14.34
N ILE A 423 21.58 -2.13 13.59
CA ILE A 423 22.39 -1.51 12.52
C ILE A 423 23.63 -0.84 13.11
N LEU A 424 23.46 -0.04 14.16
CA LEU A 424 24.54 0.61 14.91
C LEU A 424 25.58 -0.42 15.38
N LEU A 425 25.15 -1.48 16.08
CA LEU A 425 26.03 -2.53 16.58
C LEU A 425 26.82 -3.22 15.46
N ARG A 426 26.14 -3.60 14.37
CA ARG A 426 26.77 -4.27 13.21
C ARG A 426 27.84 -3.38 12.54
N ILE A 427 27.57 -2.07 12.39
CA ILE A 427 28.52 -1.14 11.78
C ILE A 427 29.71 -0.88 12.71
N SER A 428 29.49 -0.72 14.02
CA SER A 428 30.57 -0.54 15.00
C SER A 428 31.51 -1.76 15.04
N ILE A 429 30.97 -2.98 15.02
CA ILE A 429 31.78 -4.21 14.95
C ILE A 429 32.58 -4.28 13.64
N ALA A 430 31.94 -4.03 12.49
CA ALA A 430 32.61 -4.06 11.19
C ALA A 430 33.75 -3.02 11.11
N SER A 431 33.50 -1.81 11.61
CA SER A 431 34.52 -0.75 11.66
C SER A 431 35.68 -1.11 12.60
N ALA A 432 35.38 -1.65 13.78
CA ALA A 432 36.41 -2.07 14.74
C ALA A 432 37.34 -3.14 14.17
N VAL A 433 36.81 -4.14 13.45
CA VAL A 433 37.61 -5.17 12.77
C VAL A 433 38.51 -4.56 11.69
N ILE A 434 37.97 -3.67 10.84
CA ILE A 434 38.75 -3.03 9.77
C ILE A 434 39.85 -2.12 10.35
N THR A 435 39.54 -1.30 11.37
CA THR A 435 40.53 -0.45 12.02
C THR A 435 41.61 -1.28 12.73
N ALA A 436 41.25 -2.38 13.39
CA ALA A 436 42.22 -3.29 14.00
C ALA A 436 43.21 -3.83 12.97
N ILE A 437 42.72 -4.32 11.81
CA ILE A 437 43.57 -4.81 10.71
C ILE A 437 44.54 -3.72 10.21
N LEU A 438 44.04 -2.50 9.96
CA LEU A 438 44.88 -1.38 9.50
C LEU A 438 45.96 -1.00 10.53
N VAL A 439 45.61 -0.96 11.82
CA VAL A 439 46.54 -0.62 12.90
C VAL A 439 47.57 -1.72 13.11
N THR A 440 47.19 -3.00 13.02
CA THR A 440 48.14 -4.12 13.01
C THR A 440 49.16 -3.98 11.88
N ILE A 441 48.72 -3.63 10.66
CA ILE A 441 49.63 -3.37 9.53
C ILE A 441 50.62 -2.25 9.88
N PHE A 442 50.15 -1.07 10.34
CA PHE A 442 51.04 0.05 10.68
C PHE A 442 52.05 -0.28 11.78
N VAL A 443 51.65 -1.08 12.79
CA VAL A 443 52.53 -1.50 13.90
C VAL A 443 53.55 -2.56 13.45
N SER A 444 53.22 -3.40 12.47
CA SER A 444 54.09 -4.47 11.97
C SER A 444 55.21 -4.02 11.02
N VAL A 445 55.03 -2.93 10.27
CA VAL A 445 56.09 -2.38 9.39
C VAL A 445 57.32 -1.96 10.23
N PRO A 446 58.57 -2.14 9.76
CA PRO A 446 59.76 -1.59 10.43
C PRO A 446 59.75 -0.05 10.54
N LYS A 447 60.82 0.55 11.08
CA LYS A 447 61.03 2.01 11.03
C LYS A 447 61.81 2.38 9.76
N GLY A 448 61.46 3.50 9.14
CA GLY A 448 62.25 4.09 8.07
C GLY A 448 63.48 4.86 8.55
N ASN A 449 63.38 5.52 9.73
CA ASN A 449 64.40 6.41 10.29
C ASN A 449 64.87 7.52 9.31
N TYR A 450 63.95 8.07 8.50
CA TYR A 450 64.24 9.15 7.57
C TYR A 450 64.29 10.54 8.22
N PHE A 451 63.72 10.68 9.43
CA PHE A 451 63.72 11.86 10.29
C PHE A 451 63.32 11.49 11.75
#